data_AF-A0A940KTP2-F1
#
_entry.id   AF-A0A940KTP2-F1
#
_cell.length_a   1.000
_cell.length_b   1.000
_cell.length_c   1.000
_cell.angle_alpha   90.00
_cell.angle_beta   90.00
_cell.angle_gamma   90.00
#
_symmetry.space_group_name_H-M   'P 1'
#
loop_
_entity.id
_entity.type
_entity.pdbx_description
1 polymer ?
#
loop_
_entity_poly.entity_id
_entity_poly.type
_entity_poly.pdbx_seq_one_letter_code
_entity_poly.pdbx_strand_id
1 'polypeptide(L)'
;MENRITQISSSLYDQCIADYEVRASLFSAEAPEINSLRAQAFQHFKKLGFPSTKVEDWKYTNLVPILKEGYELEQDEEVLSIKEAVIAKAKIQLLDCYHIVLVNGKYRADLSDAVNVEGVYISSIADAAGRPAFKQHFGKYIDLEKFHFAAANSALFRNGLFLEVKRNTIVEKPLHLIHISTASEPTYFQPRQLFVIGLSASIPVIESYATDTNGSPVFINNVAEVVLQENSQMQHFYIQAGDVNARYVHHTEVYQQSNSIYNNYKASFPGTSLWRNNL
;
A
#
# COMPACT_ATOMS: atom_id res chain seq x y z
N MET A 1 -23.47 40.79 1.60
CA MET A 1 -23.87 39.37 1.69
C MET A 1 -23.09 38.64 0.62
N GLU A 2 -21.97 38.03 0.98
CA GLU A 2 -21.22 37.17 0.06
C GLU A 2 -22.04 35.91 -0.19
N ASN A 3 -22.41 35.68 -1.45
CA ASN A 3 -22.92 34.41 -1.92
C ASN A 3 -21.85 33.35 -1.66
N ARG A 4 -21.96 32.61 -0.55
CA ARG A 4 -21.27 31.33 -0.40
C ARG A 4 -21.86 30.41 -1.47
N ILE A 5 -21.16 30.31 -2.60
CA ILE A 5 -21.34 29.21 -3.53
C ILE A 5 -21.01 27.96 -2.71
N THR A 6 -22.03 27.23 -2.28
CA THR A 6 -21.84 25.90 -1.69
C THR A 6 -21.36 25.01 -2.83
N GLN A 7 -20.05 24.92 -3.04
CA GLN A 7 -19.49 23.89 -3.91
C GLN A 7 -19.92 22.55 -3.33
N ILE A 8 -20.72 21.80 -4.09
CA ILE A 8 -21.07 20.43 -3.75
C ILE A 8 -19.78 19.63 -3.96
N SER A 9 -19.02 19.38 -2.91
CA SER A 9 -17.85 18.51 -2.99
C SER A 9 -18.30 17.11 -3.42
N SER A 10 -17.76 16.58 -4.52
CA SER A 10 -18.02 15.22 -4.99
C SER A 10 -17.63 14.20 -3.92
N SER A 11 -18.40 13.11 -3.79
CA SER A 11 -18.05 12.05 -2.85
C SER A 11 -16.70 11.42 -3.20
N LEU A 12 -15.99 10.84 -2.23
CA LEU A 12 -14.72 10.14 -2.52
C LEU A 12 -14.90 9.04 -3.59
N TYR A 13 -16.07 8.38 -3.62
CA TYR A 13 -16.39 7.42 -4.66
C TYR A 13 -16.42 8.06 -6.05
N ASP A 14 -17.15 9.18 -6.21
CA ASP A 14 -17.25 9.87 -7.49
C ASP A 14 -15.89 10.42 -7.94
N GLN A 15 -15.06 10.91 -7.00
CA GLN A 15 -13.69 11.32 -7.28
C GLN A 15 -12.84 10.16 -7.80
N CYS A 16 -12.92 8.99 -7.17
CA CYS A 16 -12.24 7.77 -7.62
C CYS A 16 -12.67 7.37 -9.04
N ILE A 17 -13.97 7.44 -9.36
CA ILE A 17 -14.46 7.12 -10.70
C ILE A 17 -13.94 8.12 -11.74
N ALA A 18 -14.04 9.41 -11.45
CA ALA A 18 -13.60 10.46 -12.35
C ALA A 18 -12.07 10.42 -12.60
N ASP A 19 -11.26 10.23 -11.55
CA ASP A 19 -9.81 10.14 -11.68
C ASP A 19 -9.37 8.95 -12.52
N TYR A 20 -9.99 7.78 -12.34
CA TYR A 20 -9.72 6.63 -13.21
C TYR A 20 -10.03 6.96 -14.68
N GLU A 21 -11.20 7.54 -14.96
CA GLU A 21 -11.63 7.84 -16.33
C GLU A 21 -10.73 8.88 -17.01
N VAL A 22 -10.27 9.89 -16.26
CA VAL A 22 -9.30 10.88 -16.75
C VAL A 22 -7.95 10.22 -17.06
N ARG A 23 -7.43 9.39 -16.15
CA ARG A 23 -6.13 8.74 -16.29
C ARG A 23 -6.13 7.53 -17.23
N ALA A 24 -7.30 6.98 -17.58
CA ALA A 24 -7.41 5.84 -18.48
C ALA A 24 -6.69 6.05 -19.81
N SER A 25 -6.65 7.29 -20.30
CA SER A 25 -5.90 7.66 -21.51
C SER A 25 -4.38 7.55 -21.34
N LEU A 26 -3.85 7.82 -20.14
CA LEU A 26 -2.43 7.80 -19.80
C LEU A 26 -1.92 6.36 -19.55
N PHE A 27 -2.79 5.45 -19.14
CA PHE A 27 -2.45 4.05 -18.87
C PHE A 27 -1.83 3.33 -20.07
N SER A 28 -2.10 3.78 -21.30
CA SER A 28 -1.46 3.21 -22.49
C SER A 28 0.09 3.20 -22.47
N ALA A 29 0.72 4.04 -21.64
CA ALA A 29 2.17 4.07 -21.43
C ALA A 29 2.67 3.12 -20.30
N GLU A 30 1.78 2.57 -19.47
CA GLU A 30 2.13 1.61 -18.42
C GLU A 30 2.26 0.18 -18.98
N ALA A 31 2.80 -0.73 -18.16
CA ALA A 31 2.94 -2.12 -18.54
C ALA A 31 1.58 -2.82 -18.73
N PRO A 32 1.44 -3.75 -19.69
CA PRO A 32 0.17 -4.43 -19.98
C PRO A 32 -0.47 -5.13 -18.77
N GLU A 33 0.35 -5.74 -17.90
CA GLU A 33 -0.09 -6.43 -16.70
C GLU A 33 -0.76 -5.47 -15.71
N ILE A 34 -0.21 -4.26 -15.55
CA ILE A 34 -0.79 -3.21 -14.71
C ILE A 34 -2.09 -2.71 -15.31
N ASN A 35 -2.11 -2.42 -16.61
CA ASN A 35 -3.30 -1.92 -17.31
C ASN A 35 -4.47 -2.89 -17.26
N SER A 36 -4.19 -4.17 -17.48
CA SER A 36 -5.21 -5.22 -17.40
C SER A 36 -5.79 -5.31 -15.99
N LEU A 37 -4.93 -5.27 -14.96
CA LEU A 37 -5.37 -5.30 -13.56
C LEU A 37 -6.25 -4.08 -13.26
N ARG A 38 -5.82 -2.88 -13.64
CA ARG A 38 -6.57 -1.64 -13.42
C ARG A 38 -7.96 -1.69 -14.02
N ALA A 39 -8.06 -2.12 -15.28
CA ALA A 39 -9.33 -2.22 -15.99
C ALA A 39 -10.29 -3.21 -15.32
N GLN A 40 -9.81 -4.39 -14.95
CA GLN A 40 -10.61 -5.38 -14.23
C GLN A 40 -11.05 -4.84 -12.86
N ALA A 41 -10.11 -4.35 -12.07
CA ALA A 41 -10.35 -3.82 -10.73
C ALA A 41 -11.35 -2.67 -10.75
N PHE A 42 -11.28 -1.78 -11.74
CA PHE A 42 -12.19 -0.66 -11.89
C PHE A 42 -13.63 -1.13 -12.13
N GLN A 43 -13.84 -2.15 -12.97
CA GLN A 43 -15.18 -2.72 -13.19
C GLN A 43 -15.77 -3.31 -11.91
N HIS A 44 -14.95 -3.97 -11.08
CA HIS A 44 -15.39 -4.48 -9.80
C HIS A 44 -15.67 -3.35 -8.81
N PHE A 45 -14.78 -2.38 -8.69
CA PHE A 45 -14.97 -1.24 -7.79
C PHE A 45 -16.20 -0.40 -8.13
N LYS A 46 -16.49 -0.18 -9.43
CA LYS A 46 -17.69 0.53 -9.87
C LYS A 46 -19.00 -0.19 -9.49
N LYS A 47 -18.96 -1.51 -9.34
CA LYS A 47 -20.11 -2.32 -8.88
C LYS A 47 -20.20 -2.38 -7.35
N LEU A 48 -19.06 -2.53 -6.68
CA LEU A 48 -18.97 -2.71 -5.24
C LEU A 48 -19.11 -1.40 -4.46
N GLY A 49 -18.47 -0.34 -4.95
CA GLY A 49 -18.28 0.91 -4.22
C GLY A 49 -17.47 0.75 -2.94
N PHE A 50 -17.58 1.74 -2.04
CA PHE A 50 -17.12 1.57 -0.67
C PHE A 50 -18.16 0.77 0.14
N PRO A 51 -17.72 -0.10 1.04
CA PRO A 51 -18.62 -0.97 1.77
C PRO A 51 -19.45 -0.19 2.78
N SER A 52 -20.67 -0.67 3.02
CA SER A 52 -21.56 -0.17 4.07
C SER A 52 -21.72 -1.21 5.18
N THR A 53 -22.30 -0.81 6.31
CA THR A 53 -22.62 -1.74 7.43
C THR A 53 -23.67 -2.80 7.07
N LYS A 54 -24.22 -2.79 5.84
CA LYS A 54 -25.05 -3.88 5.30
C LYS A 54 -24.24 -5.05 4.76
N VAL A 55 -22.97 -4.83 4.44
CA VAL A 55 -22.04 -5.90 4.04
C VAL A 55 -21.57 -6.58 5.32
N GLU A 56 -21.69 -7.92 5.40
CA GLU A 56 -21.43 -8.68 6.63
C GLU A 56 -20.03 -8.40 7.20
N ASP A 57 -19.00 -8.39 6.35
CA ASP A 57 -17.61 -8.09 6.72
C ASP A 57 -17.41 -6.66 7.28
N TRP A 58 -18.39 -5.77 7.11
CA TRP A 58 -18.36 -4.35 7.49
C TRP A 58 -19.44 -3.94 8.48
N LYS A 59 -20.23 -4.89 8.97
CA LYS A 59 -21.36 -4.65 9.89
C LYS A 59 -20.99 -3.80 11.11
N TYR A 60 -19.78 -3.99 11.63
CA TYR A 60 -19.26 -3.31 12.82
C TYR A 60 -18.29 -2.16 12.52
N THR A 61 -18.10 -1.80 11.24
CA THR A 61 -17.17 -0.74 10.82
C THR A 61 -17.92 0.30 10.00
N ASN A 62 -18.42 1.35 10.66
CA ASN A 62 -19.11 2.44 9.98
C ASN A 62 -18.12 3.40 9.33
N LEU A 63 -17.98 3.33 8.01
CA LEU A 63 -17.09 4.18 7.22
C LEU A 63 -17.64 5.56 6.87
N VAL A 64 -18.95 5.79 7.06
CA VAL A 64 -19.59 7.05 6.61
C VAL A 64 -18.92 8.30 7.18
N PRO A 65 -18.53 8.37 8.47
CA PRO A 65 -17.84 9.56 9.00
C PRO A 65 -16.49 9.79 8.34
N ILE A 66 -15.72 8.72 8.13
CA ILE A 66 -14.38 8.77 7.55
C ILE A 66 -14.46 9.23 6.10
N LEU A 67 -15.32 8.61 5.28
CA LEU A 67 -15.48 8.93 3.86
C LEU A 67 -15.96 10.36 3.58
N LYS A 68 -16.43 11.09 4.62
CA LYS A 68 -16.93 12.46 4.54
C LYS A 68 -15.91 13.52 4.99
N GLU A 69 -14.68 13.13 5.29
CA GLU A 69 -13.63 14.06 5.73
C GLU A 69 -13.02 14.90 4.58
N GLY A 70 -13.67 14.95 3.41
CA GLY A 70 -13.29 15.85 2.32
C GLY A 70 -11.99 15.46 1.59
N TYR A 71 -11.64 14.18 1.59
CA TYR A 71 -10.42 13.70 0.93
C TYR A 71 -10.36 14.08 -0.56
N GLU A 72 -9.15 14.44 -0.97
CA GLU A 72 -8.69 14.49 -2.35
C GLU A 72 -7.89 13.23 -2.69
N LEU A 73 -7.74 12.93 -3.97
CA LEU A 73 -6.87 11.86 -4.42
C LEU A 73 -5.43 12.35 -4.52
N GLU A 74 -4.49 11.48 -4.13
CA GLU A 74 -3.06 11.71 -4.34
C GLU A 74 -2.81 12.19 -5.78
N GLN A 75 -2.01 13.24 -5.94
CA GLN A 75 -1.56 13.76 -7.22
C GLN A 75 -0.12 13.30 -7.48
N ASP A 76 0.27 13.22 -8.75
CA ASP A 76 1.66 12.93 -9.13
C ASP A 76 2.51 14.20 -8.91
N GLU A 77 2.77 14.55 -7.65
CA GLU A 77 3.55 15.74 -7.30
C GLU A 77 5.08 15.50 -7.28
N GLU A 78 5.81 16.62 -7.33
CA GLU A 78 7.27 16.72 -7.20
C GLU A 78 7.80 16.00 -5.95
N VAL A 79 9.11 15.75 -5.94
CA VAL A 79 9.82 15.10 -4.83
C VAL A 79 9.48 15.78 -3.50
N LEU A 80 8.66 15.11 -2.68
CA LEU A 80 8.28 15.61 -1.37
C LEU A 80 9.52 15.62 -0.47
N SER A 81 9.93 16.81 -0.02
CA SER A 81 10.95 16.96 1.01
C SER A 81 10.41 16.41 2.32
N ILE A 82 10.99 15.32 2.81
CA ILE A 82 10.66 14.75 4.12
C ILE A 82 11.76 15.07 5.11
N LYS A 83 11.38 15.56 6.29
CA LYS A 83 12.32 15.82 7.39
C LYS A 83 12.80 14.49 7.97
N GLU A 84 14.11 14.35 8.19
CA GLU A 84 14.69 13.15 8.84
C GLU A 84 14.02 12.82 10.18
N ALA A 85 13.60 13.85 10.93
CA ALA A 85 12.90 13.68 12.20
C ALA A 85 11.58 12.91 12.07
N VAL A 86 10.90 12.94 10.92
CA VAL A 86 9.68 12.16 10.65
C VAL A 86 10.05 10.69 10.44
N ILE A 87 11.07 10.42 9.62
CA ILE A 87 11.59 9.07 9.38
C ILE A 87 12.01 8.44 10.71
N ALA A 88 12.74 9.20 11.54
CA ALA A 88 13.23 8.76 12.83
C ALA A 88 12.12 8.32 13.82
N LYS A 89 10.88 8.83 13.71
CA LYS A 89 9.74 8.39 14.54
C LYS A 89 9.31 6.94 14.25
N ALA A 90 9.48 6.49 13.01
CA ALA A 90 9.14 5.14 12.58
C ALA A 90 10.32 4.16 12.69
N LYS A 91 11.55 4.66 12.85
CA LYS A 91 12.74 3.83 13.08
C LYS A 91 12.63 3.09 14.41
N ILE A 92 13.07 1.83 14.42
CA ILE A 92 13.20 1.03 15.63
C ILE A 92 14.61 1.23 16.14
N GLN A 93 14.75 1.88 17.31
CA GLN A 93 16.06 2.17 17.86
C GLN A 93 16.86 0.89 18.10
N LEU A 94 18.15 0.94 17.77
CA LEU A 94 19.13 -0.14 17.97
C LEU A 94 18.88 -1.43 17.17
N LEU A 95 17.88 -1.44 16.28
CA LEU A 95 17.68 -2.56 15.37
C LEU A 95 18.71 -2.49 14.22
N ASP A 96 19.49 -3.56 14.04
CA ASP A 96 20.34 -3.70 12.87
C ASP A 96 19.52 -4.17 11.66
N CYS A 97 19.10 -3.24 10.81
CA CYS A 97 18.28 -3.48 9.62
C CYS A 97 18.69 -2.60 8.45
N TYR A 98 18.18 -2.91 7.25
CA TYR A 98 18.21 -2.00 6.11
C TYR A 98 16.92 -1.18 6.10
N HIS A 99 17.01 0.14 6.07
CA HIS A 99 15.84 1.01 6.02
C HIS A 99 15.43 1.25 4.57
N ILE A 100 14.17 0.95 4.24
CA ILE A 100 13.58 1.21 2.93
C ILE A 100 12.44 2.20 3.14
N VAL A 101 12.58 3.41 2.62
CA VAL A 101 11.64 4.50 2.87
C VAL A 101 10.64 4.63 1.72
N LEU A 102 9.36 4.66 2.08
CA LEU A 102 8.25 4.93 1.18
C LEU A 102 7.52 6.18 1.62
N VAL A 103 7.33 7.13 0.71
CA VAL A 103 6.58 8.37 0.97
C VAL A 103 5.32 8.33 0.11
N ASN A 104 4.16 8.28 0.74
CA ASN A 104 2.86 8.08 0.09
C ASN A 104 2.84 6.83 -0.83
N GLY A 105 3.59 5.80 -0.47
CA GLY A 105 3.74 4.57 -1.26
C GLY A 105 4.83 4.64 -2.35
N LYS A 106 5.41 5.82 -2.63
CA LYS A 106 6.53 5.98 -3.56
C LYS A 106 7.84 5.58 -2.91
N TYR A 107 8.55 4.64 -3.51
CA TYR A 107 9.88 4.24 -3.07
C TYR A 107 10.89 5.40 -3.22
N ARG A 108 11.60 5.74 -2.14
CA ARG A 108 12.61 6.81 -2.09
C ARG A 108 14.00 6.23 -1.87
N ALA A 109 14.65 5.87 -2.98
CA ALA A 109 16.00 5.31 -2.95
C ALA A 109 17.03 6.27 -2.33
N ASP A 110 16.84 7.58 -2.48
CA ASP A 110 17.66 8.63 -1.88
C ASP A 110 17.51 8.75 -0.35
N LEU A 111 16.46 8.16 0.22
CA LEU A 111 16.22 8.09 1.67
C LEU A 111 16.41 6.66 2.22
N SER A 112 16.76 5.70 1.37
CA SER A 112 16.84 4.28 1.71
C SER A 112 18.29 3.80 1.75
N ASP A 113 18.54 2.78 2.57
CA ASP A 113 19.81 2.08 2.61
C ASP A 113 20.01 1.24 1.35
N ALA A 114 21.25 1.17 0.86
CA ALA A 114 21.61 0.24 -0.20
C ALA A 114 21.60 -1.20 0.33
N VAL A 115 20.75 -2.05 -0.25
CA VAL A 115 20.68 -3.47 0.11
C VAL A 115 21.65 -4.28 -0.74
N ASN A 116 22.87 -4.47 -0.23
CA ASN A 116 23.94 -5.19 -0.92
C ASN A 116 23.88 -6.71 -0.65
N VAL A 117 22.72 -7.32 -0.86
CA VAL A 117 22.52 -8.77 -0.73
C VAL A 117 22.28 -9.36 -2.12
N GLU A 118 23.17 -10.27 -2.55
CA GLU A 118 23.00 -10.94 -3.84
C GLU A 118 21.67 -11.68 -3.87
N GLY A 119 20.91 -11.50 -4.95
CA GLY A 119 19.60 -12.12 -5.11
C GLY A 119 18.44 -11.32 -4.53
N VAL A 120 18.68 -10.20 -3.86
CA VAL A 120 17.62 -9.26 -3.45
C VAL A 120 17.47 -8.14 -4.48
N TYR A 121 16.24 -7.86 -4.88
CA TYR A 121 15.91 -6.75 -5.77
C TYR A 121 14.74 -5.96 -5.20
N ILE A 122 14.92 -4.64 -5.10
CA ILE A 122 13.93 -3.71 -4.57
C ILE A 122 13.80 -2.56 -5.57
N SER A 123 12.57 -2.27 -6.00
CA SER A 123 12.29 -1.13 -6.87
C SER A 123 10.87 -0.63 -6.72
N SER A 124 10.54 0.43 -7.46
CA SER A 124 9.13 0.78 -7.69
C SER A 124 8.44 -0.34 -8.50
N ILE A 125 7.11 -0.41 -8.41
CA ILE A 125 6.30 -1.29 -9.27
C ILE A 125 6.46 -0.95 -10.75
N ALA A 126 6.55 0.34 -11.09
CA ALA A 126 6.73 0.78 -12.47
C ALA A 126 8.04 0.23 -13.07
N ASP A 127 9.14 0.33 -12.32
CA ASP A 127 10.45 -0.18 -12.77
C ASP A 127 10.51 -1.71 -12.78
N ALA A 128 9.74 -2.37 -11.91
CA ALA A 128 9.68 -3.83 -11.82
C ALA A 128 8.89 -4.47 -12.97
N ALA A 129 8.08 -3.70 -13.71
CA ALA A 129 7.09 -4.26 -14.62
C ALA A 129 7.66 -5.16 -15.74
N GLY A 130 8.91 -4.93 -16.12
CA GLY A 130 9.62 -5.78 -17.09
C GLY A 130 10.09 -7.14 -16.54
N ARG A 131 10.10 -7.34 -15.22
CA ARG A 131 10.71 -8.50 -14.59
C ARG A 131 9.82 -9.74 -14.67
N PRO A 132 10.39 -10.95 -14.90
CA PRO A 132 9.61 -12.18 -14.97
C PRO A 132 8.76 -12.44 -13.73
N ALA A 133 9.33 -12.28 -12.53
CA ALA A 133 8.62 -12.49 -11.27
C ALA A 133 7.44 -11.53 -11.10
N PHE A 134 7.59 -10.26 -11.52
CA PHE A 134 6.49 -9.29 -11.49
C PHE A 134 5.34 -9.74 -12.41
N LYS A 135 5.64 -10.03 -13.68
CA LYS A 135 4.63 -10.42 -14.68
C LYS A 135 3.87 -11.69 -14.29
N GLN A 136 4.57 -12.62 -13.65
CA GLN A 136 3.99 -13.88 -13.20
C GLN A 136 2.99 -13.69 -12.05
N HIS A 137 3.24 -12.74 -11.15
CA HIS A 137 2.60 -12.70 -9.83
C HIS A 137 1.75 -11.47 -9.55
N PHE A 138 2.00 -10.33 -10.20
CA PHE A 138 1.32 -9.09 -9.89
C PHE A 138 -0.19 -9.15 -10.21
N GLY A 139 -1.03 -8.85 -9.22
CA GLY A 139 -2.47 -8.76 -9.36
C GLY A 139 -3.17 -10.09 -9.66
N LYS A 140 -2.59 -11.22 -9.26
CA LYS A 140 -3.09 -12.56 -9.63
C LYS A 140 -3.96 -13.22 -8.58
N TYR A 141 -3.75 -12.89 -7.30
CA TYR A 141 -4.24 -13.73 -6.20
C TYR A 141 -5.39 -13.10 -5.44
N ILE A 142 -5.56 -11.78 -5.52
CA ILE A 142 -6.61 -11.07 -4.79
C ILE A 142 -7.98 -11.28 -5.48
N ASP A 143 -8.99 -11.67 -4.70
CA ASP A 143 -10.38 -11.67 -5.15
C ASP A 143 -10.98 -10.25 -5.17
N LEU A 144 -10.86 -9.61 -6.34
CA LEU A 144 -11.35 -8.25 -6.57
C LEU A 144 -12.88 -8.16 -6.62
N GLU A 145 -13.61 -9.27 -6.76
CA GLU A 145 -15.08 -9.28 -6.71
C GLU A 145 -15.62 -9.15 -5.30
N LYS A 146 -14.81 -9.56 -4.30
CA LYS A 146 -15.20 -9.53 -2.90
C LYS A 146 -14.64 -8.31 -2.16
N PHE A 147 -13.38 -7.97 -2.41
CA PHE A 147 -12.66 -7.01 -1.59
C PHE A 147 -12.74 -5.58 -2.13
N HIS A 148 -13.76 -4.84 -1.69
CA HIS A 148 -14.04 -3.44 -2.04
C HIS A 148 -12.79 -2.53 -2.09
N PHE A 149 -11.99 -2.50 -1.01
CA PHE A 149 -10.79 -1.66 -0.93
C PHE A 149 -9.64 -2.18 -1.79
N ALA A 150 -9.53 -3.51 -1.97
CA ALA A 150 -8.52 -4.05 -2.87
C ALA A 150 -8.87 -3.78 -4.34
N ALA A 151 -10.15 -3.81 -4.72
CA ALA A 151 -10.62 -3.36 -6.02
C ALA A 151 -10.34 -1.87 -6.26
N ALA A 152 -10.63 -1.00 -5.28
CA ALA A 152 -10.31 0.43 -5.36
C ALA A 152 -8.80 0.65 -5.57
N ASN A 153 -7.97 0.07 -4.69
CA ASN A 153 -6.52 0.19 -4.76
C ASN A 153 -5.97 -0.34 -6.09
N SER A 154 -6.39 -1.53 -6.53
CA SER A 154 -5.87 -2.13 -7.76
C SER A 154 -6.27 -1.34 -9.02
N ALA A 155 -7.40 -0.62 -8.98
CA ALA A 155 -7.79 0.29 -10.04
C ALA A 155 -6.95 1.59 -10.05
N LEU A 156 -6.65 2.12 -8.88
CA LEU A 156 -6.27 3.53 -8.72
C LEU A 156 -4.87 3.79 -8.17
N PHE A 157 -4.15 2.77 -7.69
CA PHE A 157 -2.82 2.94 -7.09
C PHE A 157 -1.92 3.75 -8.01
N ARG A 158 -1.06 4.59 -7.45
CA ARG A 158 -0.08 5.37 -8.22
C ARG A 158 1.33 4.84 -8.01
N ASN A 159 1.61 4.55 -6.74
CA ASN A 159 2.92 4.20 -6.28
C ASN A 159 2.92 2.83 -5.59
N GLY A 160 4.07 2.17 -5.64
CA GLY A 160 4.22 0.92 -4.91
C GLY A 160 5.62 0.35 -4.94
N LEU A 161 5.82 -0.65 -4.09
CA LEU A 161 7.08 -1.36 -3.91
C LEU A 161 7.02 -2.75 -4.51
N PHE A 162 8.09 -3.13 -5.19
CA PHE A 162 8.35 -4.50 -5.57
C PHE A 162 9.59 -4.99 -4.84
N LEU A 163 9.47 -6.12 -4.15
CA LEU A 163 10.57 -6.87 -3.54
C LEU A 163 10.61 -8.27 -4.17
N GLU A 164 11.75 -8.63 -4.73
CA GLU A 164 12.04 -9.99 -5.17
C GLU A 164 13.25 -10.52 -4.42
N VAL A 165 13.10 -11.68 -3.80
CA VAL A 165 14.20 -12.46 -3.23
C VAL A 165 14.36 -13.72 -4.07
N LYS A 166 15.49 -13.85 -4.77
CA LYS A 166 15.75 -14.99 -5.65
C LYS A 166 15.87 -16.29 -4.87
N ARG A 167 15.67 -17.41 -5.57
CA ARG A 167 15.81 -18.76 -5.01
C ARG A 167 17.11 -18.93 -4.21
N ASN A 168 17.04 -19.74 -3.15
CA ASN A 168 18.16 -20.08 -2.27
C ASN A 168 18.86 -18.88 -1.60
N THR A 169 18.24 -17.69 -1.60
CA THR A 169 18.81 -16.50 -0.96
C THR A 169 18.32 -16.41 0.49
N ILE A 170 19.25 -16.32 1.44
CA ILE A 170 18.94 -16.10 2.86
C ILE A 170 19.33 -14.67 3.22
N VAL A 171 18.33 -13.86 3.58
CA VAL A 171 18.51 -12.48 4.02
C VAL A 171 18.48 -12.47 5.54
N GLU A 172 19.64 -12.39 6.18
CA GLU A 172 19.73 -12.43 7.66
C GLU A 172 19.35 -11.08 8.29
N LYS A 173 19.85 -9.98 7.72
CA LYS A 173 19.58 -8.62 8.19
C LYS A 173 18.20 -8.15 7.67
N PRO A 174 17.23 -7.80 8.55
CA PRO A 174 15.88 -7.46 8.14
C PRO A 174 15.80 -6.27 7.20
N LEU A 175 14.78 -6.28 6.33
CA LEU A 175 14.32 -5.07 5.65
C LEU A 175 13.27 -4.37 6.52
N HIS A 176 13.54 -3.14 6.90
CA HIS A 176 12.61 -2.28 7.62
C HIS A 176 11.99 -1.27 6.65
N LEU A 177 10.77 -1.57 6.21
CA LEU A 177 9.96 -0.68 5.39
C LEU A 177 9.35 0.42 6.28
N ILE A 178 9.75 1.66 6.03
CA ILE A 178 9.25 2.85 6.72
C ILE A 178 8.26 3.55 5.80
N HIS A 179 6.99 3.46 6.14
CA HIS A 179 5.89 4.10 5.43
C HIS A 179 5.63 5.48 6.03
N ILE A 180 5.75 6.51 5.21
CA ILE A 180 5.47 7.90 5.59
C ILE A 180 4.29 8.39 4.78
N SER A 181 3.24 8.82 5.48
CA SER A 181 2.09 9.49 4.88
C SER A 181 2.18 10.99 5.15
N THR A 182 2.30 11.78 4.09
CA THR A 182 2.43 13.23 4.16
C THR A 182 1.43 13.88 3.22
N ALA A 183 0.75 14.93 3.68
CA ALA A 183 -0.24 15.66 2.91
C ALA A 183 -0.43 17.06 3.51
N SER A 184 -0.65 18.06 2.68
CA SER A 184 -1.10 19.39 3.12
C SER A 184 -2.61 19.46 3.27
N GLU A 185 -3.34 18.68 2.48
CA GLU A 185 -4.81 18.63 2.44
C GLU A 185 -5.33 17.23 2.80
N PRO A 186 -6.61 17.07 3.16
CA PRO A 186 -7.23 15.77 3.31
C PRO A 186 -6.92 14.86 2.12
N THR A 187 -6.20 13.74 2.28
CA THR A 187 -5.77 12.91 1.14
C THR A 187 -6.08 11.42 1.31
N TYR A 188 -6.53 10.79 0.23
CA TYR A 188 -6.71 9.34 0.11
C TYR A 188 -5.52 8.69 -0.63
N PHE A 189 -4.76 7.86 0.09
CA PHE A 189 -3.60 7.14 -0.42
C PHE A 189 -3.91 5.69 -0.75
N GLN A 190 -3.33 5.20 -1.84
CA GLN A 190 -3.52 3.83 -2.32
C GLN A 190 -2.18 3.14 -2.62
N PRO A 191 -1.30 2.95 -1.60
CA PRO A 191 -0.03 2.26 -1.79
C PRO A 191 -0.24 0.80 -2.19
N ARG A 192 0.60 0.31 -3.11
CA ARG A 192 0.61 -1.07 -3.58
C ARG A 192 1.95 -1.74 -3.28
N GLN A 193 1.94 -3.00 -2.88
CA GLN A 193 3.15 -3.78 -2.65
C GLN A 193 3.05 -5.16 -3.28
N LEU A 194 4.17 -5.67 -3.80
CA LEU A 194 4.32 -7.06 -4.21
C LEU A 194 5.65 -7.61 -3.68
N PHE A 195 5.58 -8.65 -2.88
CA PHE A 195 6.73 -9.38 -2.34
C PHE A 195 6.77 -10.78 -2.93
N VAL A 196 7.84 -11.13 -3.64
CA VAL A 196 8.05 -12.45 -4.25
C VAL A 196 9.27 -13.12 -3.60
N ILE A 197 9.02 -14.14 -2.80
CA ILE A 197 10.04 -14.90 -2.08
C ILE A 197 10.26 -16.22 -2.83
N GLY A 198 11.42 -16.33 -3.47
CA GLY A 198 11.79 -17.43 -4.35
C GLY A 198 11.98 -18.76 -3.62
N LEU A 199 12.08 -19.84 -4.41
CA LEU A 199 12.24 -21.22 -3.92
C LEU A 199 13.35 -21.31 -2.87
N SER A 200 13.03 -21.84 -1.68
CA SER A 200 14.00 -21.99 -0.56
C SER A 200 14.70 -20.68 -0.14
N ALA A 201 14.11 -19.52 -0.41
CA ALA A 201 14.61 -18.23 0.07
C ALA A 201 13.98 -17.85 1.42
N SER A 202 14.66 -17.03 2.21
CA SER A 202 14.17 -16.56 3.51
C SER A 202 14.48 -15.09 3.75
N ILE A 203 13.51 -14.35 4.30
CA ILE A 203 13.67 -12.93 4.62
C ILE A 203 12.79 -12.48 5.81
N PRO A 204 13.34 -11.69 6.75
CA PRO A 204 12.57 -10.90 7.68
C PRO A 204 12.25 -9.51 7.11
N VAL A 205 10.97 -9.13 7.16
CA VAL A 205 10.47 -7.80 6.77
C VAL A 205 9.68 -7.20 7.92
N ILE A 206 9.98 -5.94 8.22
CA ILE A 206 9.32 -5.16 9.26
C ILE A 206 8.72 -3.93 8.61
N GLU A 207 7.44 -3.68 8.82
CA GLU A 207 6.75 -2.48 8.37
C GLU A 207 6.43 -1.57 9.57
N SER A 208 6.69 -0.28 9.41
CA SER A 208 6.35 0.75 10.38
C SER A 208 5.75 1.96 9.67
N TYR A 209 4.93 2.72 10.39
CA TYR A 209 4.15 3.81 9.81
C TYR A 209 4.37 5.10 10.59
N ALA A 210 4.55 6.20 9.87
CA ALA A 210 4.57 7.56 10.40
C ALA A 210 3.80 8.51 9.48
N THR A 211 3.42 9.63 10.08
CA THR A 211 2.54 10.64 9.50
C THR A 211 3.17 12.02 9.67
N ASP A 212 3.10 12.84 8.62
CA ASP A 212 3.51 14.25 8.62
C ASP A 212 2.51 15.07 7.81
N THR A 213 1.33 15.30 8.36
CA THR A 213 0.19 15.86 7.63
C THR A 213 -0.21 17.27 8.07
N ASN A 214 0.55 17.88 8.98
CA ASN A 214 0.22 19.17 9.59
C ASN A 214 -1.24 19.27 10.13
N GLY A 215 -1.80 18.14 10.59
CA GLY A 215 -3.18 18.05 11.08
C GLY A 215 -4.22 17.68 10.04
N SER A 216 -3.85 17.57 8.76
CA SER A 216 -4.76 17.16 7.70
C SER A 216 -5.07 15.65 7.79
N PRO A 217 -6.35 15.25 7.68
CA PRO A 217 -6.74 13.87 7.72
C PRO A 217 -6.23 13.08 6.51
N VAL A 218 -5.74 11.86 6.72
CA VAL A 218 -5.35 10.97 5.63
C VAL A 218 -6.04 9.63 5.76
N PHE A 219 -6.47 9.08 4.63
CA PHE A 219 -7.05 7.75 4.55
C PHE A 219 -6.16 6.86 3.68
N ILE A 220 -5.63 5.79 4.26
CA ILE A 220 -4.60 4.96 3.67
C ILE A 220 -5.20 3.59 3.41
N ASN A 221 -5.32 3.25 2.13
CA ASN A 221 -5.74 1.95 1.63
C ASN A 221 -4.52 1.19 1.09
N ASN A 222 -3.82 0.48 1.98
CA ASN A 222 -2.61 -0.28 1.64
C ASN A 222 -2.97 -1.70 1.19
N VAL A 223 -2.46 -2.11 0.03
CA VAL A 223 -2.63 -3.48 -0.47
C VAL A 223 -1.30 -4.11 -0.78
N ALA A 224 -1.04 -5.26 -0.18
CA ALA A 224 0.15 -6.06 -0.39
C ALA A 224 -0.22 -7.46 -0.92
N GLU A 225 0.53 -7.93 -1.92
CA GLU A 225 0.55 -9.34 -2.32
C GLU A 225 1.88 -9.96 -1.87
N VAL A 226 1.81 -11.10 -1.19
CA VAL A 226 2.98 -11.86 -0.75
C VAL A 226 2.95 -13.24 -1.40
N VAL A 227 3.97 -13.54 -2.17
CA VAL A 227 4.12 -14.81 -2.88
C VAL A 227 5.29 -15.57 -2.29
N LEU A 228 5.00 -16.73 -1.70
CA LEU A 228 6.00 -17.65 -1.19
C LEU A 228 6.08 -18.88 -2.09
N GLN A 229 7.21 -19.05 -2.76
CA GLN A 229 7.51 -20.26 -3.53
C GLN A 229 7.81 -21.45 -2.60
N GLU A 230 7.93 -22.65 -3.15
CA GLU A 230 8.17 -23.85 -2.35
C GLU A 230 9.35 -23.70 -1.37
N ASN A 231 9.21 -24.25 -0.16
CA ASN A 231 10.23 -24.21 0.91
C ASN A 231 10.72 -22.79 1.32
N SER A 232 10.07 -21.72 0.85
CA SER A 232 10.47 -20.36 1.18
C SER A 232 9.88 -19.90 2.51
N GLN A 233 10.49 -18.88 3.12
CA GLN A 233 10.08 -18.40 4.44
C GLN A 233 10.05 -16.87 4.49
N MET A 234 9.05 -16.31 5.16
CA MET A 234 9.01 -14.88 5.45
C MET A 234 8.51 -14.63 6.86
N GLN A 235 9.28 -13.85 7.62
CA GLN A 235 8.85 -13.29 8.90
C GLN A 235 8.39 -11.86 8.63
N HIS A 236 7.09 -11.59 8.81
CA HIS A 236 6.50 -10.30 8.46
C HIS A 236 5.90 -9.61 9.69
N PHE A 237 6.54 -8.52 10.12
CA PHE A 237 6.14 -7.75 11.29
C PHE A 237 5.51 -6.42 10.87
N TYR A 238 4.44 -6.02 11.53
CA TYR A 238 3.82 -4.70 11.38
C TYR A 238 3.80 -4.00 12.74
N ILE A 239 4.40 -2.82 12.81
CA ILE A 239 4.38 -1.93 13.96
C ILE A 239 3.55 -0.70 13.58
N GLN A 240 2.29 -0.73 13.97
CA GLN A 240 1.27 0.23 13.58
C GLN A 240 1.02 1.21 14.74
N ALA A 241 1.77 2.30 14.74
CA ALA A 241 1.53 3.42 15.65
C ALA A 241 0.38 4.29 15.12
N GLY A 242 -0.70 4.44 15.89
CA GLY A 242 -1.84 5.25 15.47
C GLY A 242 -1.53 6.74 15.48
N ASP A 243 -2.09 7.47 14.52
CA ASP A 243 -2.15 8.94 14.49
C ASP A 243 -3.61 9.36 14.37
N VAL A 244 -3.98 10.43 15.09
CA VAL A 244 -5.37 10.93 15.17
C VAL A 244 -5.90 11.36 13.81
N ASN A 245 -5.01 11.71 12.89
CA ASN A 245 -5.32 12.16 11.55
C ASN A 245 -5.28 11.03 10.52
N ALA A 246 -4.77 9.84 10.83
CA ALA A 246 -4.53 8.80 9.81
C ALA A 246 -5.41 7.58 9.99
N ARG A 247 -6.07 7.12 8.93
CA ARG A 247 -7.11 6.06 8.95
C ARG A 247 -6.61 4.95 8.05
N TYR A 248 -6.62 3.71 8.51
CA TYR A 248 -5.93 2.63 7.82
C TYR A 248 -6.86 1.47 7.49
N VAL A 249 -6.86 1.09 6.21
CA VAL A 249 -7.36 -0.19 5.73
C VAL A 249 -6.21 -0.90 5.04
N HIS A 250 -5.75 -2.00 5.62
CA HIS A 250 -4.68 -2.83 5.07
C HIS A 250 -5.27 -4.14 4.59
N HIS A 251 -4.90 -4.54 3.38
CA HIS A 251 -5.17 -5.87 2.84
C HIS A 251 -3.85 -6.54 2.48
N THR A 252 -3.58 -7.70 3.06
CA THR A 252 -2.44 -8.53 2.69
C THR A 252 -2.99 -9.82 2.11
N GLU A 253 -2.70 -10.10 0.85
CA GLU A 253 -3.04 -11.39 0.21
C GLU A 253 -1.79 -12.27 0.16
N VAL A 254 -1.87 -13.49 0.67
CA VAL A 254 -0.71 -14.39 0.73
C VAL A 254 -0.96 -15.64 -0.11
N TYR A 255 -0.14 -15.83 -1.15
CA TYR A 255 -0.11 -17.05 -1.94
C TYR A 255 1.07 -17.92 -1.52
N GLN A 256 0.77 -19.12 -1.02
CA GLN A 256 1.76 -20.07 -0.51
C GLN A 256 1.85 -21.33 -1.38
N GLN A 257 3.04 -21.65 -1.84
CA GLN A 257 3.36 -22.96 -2.38
C GLN A 257 3.76 -23.96 -1.28
N SER A 258 3.90 -25.22 -1.67
CA SER A 258 4.21 -26.36 -0.79
C SER A 258 5.40 -26.09 0.14
N ASN A 259 5.23 -26.42 1.42
CA ASN A 259 6.26 -26.29 2.47
C ASN A 259 6.79 -24.86 2.68
N SER A 260 6.12 -23.82 2.16
CA SER A 260 6.45 -22.45 2.53
C SER A 260 5.95 -22.08 3.93
N ILE A 261 6.59 -21.11 4.57
CA ILE A 261 6.22 -20.61 5.89
C ILE A 261 6.07 -19.09 5.86
N TYR A 262 4.85 -18.62 6.10
CA TYR A 262 4.58 -17.20 6.30
C TYR A 262 4.15 -16.96 7.74
N ASN A 263 4.97 -16.21 8.49
CA ASN A 263 4.63 -15.78 9.83
C ASN A 263 4.27 -14.29 9.81
N ASN A 264 3.08 -13.96 10.30
CA ASN A 264 2.60 -12.58 10.37
C ASN A 264 2.40 -12.14 11.82
N TYR A 265 3.01 -11.03 12.18
CA TYR A 265 2.90 -10.42 13.50
C TYR A 265 2.44 -8.97 13.34
N LYS A 266 1.23 -8.63 13.79
CA LYS A 266 0.74 -7.24 13.77
C LYS A 266 0.57 -6.72 15.19
N ALA A 267 1.26 -5.63 15.49
CA ALA A 267 1.09 -4.84 16.71
C ALA A 267 0.46 -3.49 16.35
N SER A 268 -0.85 -3.35 16.59
CA SER A 268 -1.59 -2.11 16.34
C SER A 268 -1.82 -1.35 17.64
N PHE A 269 -1.26 -0.15 17.73
CA PHE A 269 -1.37 0.72 18.90
C PHE A 269 -2.51 1.73 18.71
N PRO A 270 -3.14 2.20 19.81
CA PRO A 270 -4.14 3.25 19.77
C PRO A 270 -3.61 4.54 19.15
N GLY A 271 -4.52 5.45 18.81
CA GLY A 271 -4.17 6.79 18.31
C GLY A 271 -4.91 7.16 17.04
N THR A 272 -5.47 6.21 16.29
CA THR A 272 -6.30 6.42 15.11
C THR A 272 -7.76 6.06 15.35
N SER A 273 -8.66 6.67 14.58
CA SER A 273 -10.08 6.32 14.52
C SER A 273 -10.37 5.04 13.71
N LEU A 274 -9.44 4.54 12.90
CA LEU A 274 -9.63 3.29 12.14
C LEU A 274 -8.30 2.55 11.93
N TRP A 275 -8.22 1.35 12.53
CA TRP A 275 -7.36 0.26 12.07
C TRP A 275 -8.26 -0.85 11.53
N ARG A 276 -8.08 -1.21 10.25
CA ARG A 276 -8.62 -2.45 9.70
C ARG A 276 -7.51 -3.23 9.01
N ASN A 277 -7.23 -4.42 9.52
CA ASN A 277 -6.23 -5.31 8.97
C ASN A 277 -6.92 -6.57 8.44
N ASN A 278 -6.84 -6.78 7.12
CA ASN A 278 -7.22 -8.03 6.48
C ASN A 278 -5.93 -8.80 6.13
N LEU A 279 -5.94 -10.11 6.36
CA LEU A 279 -4.91 -11.08 5.97
C LEU A 279 -5.61 -12.35 5.49
#